data_AF-W1XRD9-F1
#
_entry.id   AF-W1XRD9-F1
#
_cell.length_a   1.000
_cell.length_b   1.000
_cell.length_c   1.000
_cell.angle_alpha   90.00
_cell.angle_beta   90.00
_cell.angle_gamma   90.00
#
_symmetry.space_group_name_H-M   'P 1'
#
loop_
_entity.id
_entity.type
_entity.pdbx_description
1 polymer ?
#
loop_
_entity_poly.entity_id
_entity_poly.type
_entity_poly.pdbx_seq_one_letter_code
_entity_poly.pdbx_strand_id
1 'polypeptide(L)' 'DEVRVNCAAANLNIANGVARPQIFAFDTENALINVTGTASFASEQLDLTIDPESKGIRIITLRSPLYVRGTFKNPQ' A
#
# COMPACT_ATOMS: atom_id res chain seq x y z
N ASP A 1 -14.96 -5.83 -11.70
CA ASP A 1 -14.42 -7.16 -11.35
C ASP A 1 -13.94 -7.15 -9.91
N GLU A 2 -14.41 -8.10 -9.12
CA GLU A 2 -13.93 -8.31 -7.74
C GLU A 2 -12.56 -9.01 -7.81
N VAL A 3 -11.55 -8.44 -7.15
CA VAL A 3 -10.21 -9.05 -7.07
C VAL A 3 -10.13 -9.85 -5.78
N ARG A 4 -9.91 -11.17 -5.89
CA ARG A 4 -9.75 -12.03 -4.73
C ARG A 4 -8.43 -11.75 -4.01
N VAL A 5 -8.52 -11.47 -2.72
CA VAL A 5 -7.37 -11.40 -1.81
C VAL A 5 -7.16 -12.78 -1.19
N ASN A 6 -5.95 -13.33 -1.34
CA ASN A 6 -5.55 -14.61 -0.75
C ASN A 6 -5.11 -14.42 0.70
N CYS A 7 -4.24 -13.44 0.94
CA CYS A 7 -3.78 -13.09 2.28
C CYS A 7 -3.33 -11.63 2.37
N ALA A 8 -3.20 -11.14 3.60
CA ALA A 8 -2.62 -9.84 3.89
C ALA A 8 -1.64 -9.98 5.05
N ALA A 9 -0.50 -9.30 4.97
CA ALA A 9 0.50 -9.28 6.02
C ALA A 9 0.88 -7.83 6.33
N ALA A 10 0.91 -7.49 7.62
CA ALA A 10 1.27 -6.16 8.09
C ALA A 10 2.19 -6.26 9.31
N ASN A 11 3.33 -5.58 9.23
CA ASN A 11 4.23 -5.27 10.32
C ASN A 11 4.53 -3.78 10.25
N LEU A 12 4.01 -3.02 11.21
CA LEU A 12 4.11 -1.57 11.25
C LEU A 12 4.99 -1.16 12.43
N ASN A 13 5.99 -0.33 12.18
CA ASN A 13 6.70 0.36 13.24
C ASN A 13 5.97 1.68 13.53
N ILE A 14 5.56 1.91 14.77
CA ILE A 14 4.93 3.15 15.18
C ILE A 14 5.81 3.80 16.24
N ALA A 15 6.36 4.96 15.93
CA ALA A 15 7.21 5.73 16.83
C ALA A 15 6.84 7.21 16.75
N ASN A 16 6.68 7.86 17.91
CA ASN A 16 6.37 9.29 18.02
C ASN A 16 5.18 9.73 17.16
N GLY A 17 4.13 8.90 17.08
CA GLY A 17 2.93 9.20 16.30
C GLY A 17 3.10 9.08 14.79
N VAL A 18 4.20 8.50 14.30
CA VAL A 18 4.39 8.17 12.87
C VAL A 18 4.40 6.66 12.71
N ALA A 19 3.46 6.13 11.93
CA ALA A 19 3.43 4.74 11.49
C ALA A 19 4.20 4.57 10.18
N ARG A 20 5.11 3.61 10.14
CA ARG A 20 5.90 3.23 8.98
C ARG A 20 5.83 1.71 8.76
N PRO A 21 5.27 1.25 7.62
CA PRO A 21 5.29 -0.16 7.27
C PRO A 21 6.71 -0.69 7.14
N GLN A 22 7.02 -1.78 7.84
CA GLN A 22 8.16 -2.66 7.53
C GLN A 22 7.73 -3.74 6.54
N ILE A 23 6.51 -4.24 6.71
CA ILE A 23 5.80 -5.09 5.77
C ILE A 23 4.37 -4.58 5.72
N PHE A 24 3.85 -4.28 4.55
CA PHE A 24 2.40 -4.10 4.37
C PHE A 24 2.06 -4.53 2.96
N ALA A 25 1.58 -5.76 2.84
CA ALA A 25 1.37 -6.39 1.55
C ALA A 25 0.05 -7.15 1.49
N PHE A 26 -0.57 -7.14 0.32
CA PHE A 26 -1.75 -7.92 0.00
C PHE A 26 -1.44 -8.86 -1.15
N ASP A 27 -1.64 -10.15 -0.92
CA ASP A 27 -1.51 -11.16 -1.96
C ASP A 27 -2.87 -11.33 -2.65
N THR A 28 -2.90 -11.13 -3.96
CA THR A 28 -4.10 -11.39 -4.78
C THR A 28 -3.82 -12.49 -5.78
N GLU A 29 -4.88 -12.94 -6.47
CA GLU A 29 -4.75 -13.90 -7.57
C GLU A 29 -3.76 -13.44 -8.65
N ASN A 30 -3.72 -12.14 -8.96
CA ASN A 30 -3.00 -11.61 -10.12
C ASN A 30 -1.73 -10.79 -9.78
N ALA A 31 -1.61 -10.34 -8.53
CA ALA A 31 -0.53 -9.44 -8.11
C ALA A 31 -0.24 -9.52 -6.61
N LEU A 32 1.01 -9.25 -6.24
CA LEU A 32 1.40 -8.86 -4.89
C LEU A 32 1.32 -7.33 -4.80
N ILE A 33 0.55 -6.81 -3.86
CA ILE A 33 0.37 -5.37 -3.67
C ILE A 33 1.21 -4.94 -2.48
N ASN A 34 2.28 -4.19 -2.70
CA ASN A 34 3.14 -3.66 -1.65
C ASN A 34 2.74 -2.23 -1.29
N VAL A 35 2.74 -1.89 0.01
CA VAL A 35 2.43 -0.55 0.50
C VAL A 35 3.60 -0.02 1.30
N THR A 36 4.13 1.13 0.88
CA THR A 36 5.25 1.82 1.52
C THR A 36 4.86 3.25 1.91
N GLY A 37 5.71 3.95 2.64
CA GLY A 37 5.49 5.35 3.01
C GLY A 37 5.28 5.55 4.52
N THR A 38 4.53 6.59 4.89
CA THR A 38 4.27 6.94 6.29
C THR A 38 2.85 7.44 6.51
N ALA A 39 2.34 7.22 7.71
CA ALA A 39 1.14 7.88 8.22
C ALA A 39 1.49 8.60 9.53
N SER A 40 1.27 9.91 9.58
CA SER A 40 1.50 10.74 10.76
C SER A 40 0.17 11.03 11.46
N PHE A 41 0.02 10.52 12.68
CA PHE A 41 -1.12 10.79 13.55
C PHE A 41 -1.07 12.20 14.15
N ALA A 42 0.13 12.76 14.35
CA ALA A 42 0.30 14.09 14.93
C ALA A 42 -0.14 15.21 13.99
N SER A 43 0.12 15.05 12.68
CA SER A 43 -0.25 16.03 11.67
C SER A 43 -1.46 15.62 10.83
N GLU A 44 -2.08 14.49 11.14
CA GLU A 44 -3.13 13.87 10.35
C GLU A 44 -2.79 13.71 8.85
N GLN A 45 -1.58 13.25 8.52
CA GLN A 45 -1.11 13.16 7.13
C GLN A 45 -0.80 11.72 6.69
N LEU A 46 -1.29 11.36 5.52
CA LEU A 46 -0.97 10.16 4.78
C LEU A 46 0.01 10.50 3.64
N ASP A 47 1.03 9.67 3.48
CA ASP A 47 1.87 9.62 2.29
C ASP A 47 2.28 8.16 2.07
N LEU A 48 1.40 7.40 1.43
CA LEU A 48 1.59 5.99 1.14
C LEU A 48 1.73 5.77 -0.36
N THR A 49 2.58 4.83 -0.75
CA THR A 49 2.72 4.39 -2.15
C THR A 49 2.32 2.92 -2.22
N ILE A 50 1.34 2.64 -3.07
CA ILE A 50 0.84 1.30 -3.37
C ILE A 50 1.46 0.86 -4.68
N ASP A 51 2.33 -0.14 -4.62
CA ASP A 51 3.06 -0.68 -5.75
C ASP A 51 2.62 -2.13 -6.06
N PRO A 52 1.82 -2.33 -7.11
CA PRO A 52 1.35 -3.65 -7.52
C PRO A 52 2.35 -4.38 -8.43
N GLU A 53 2.92 -5.48 -7.92
CA GLU A 53 3.80 -6.38 -8.66
C GLU A 53 3.00 -7.55 -9.27
N SER A 54 2.92 -7.64 -10.59
CA SER A 54 2.15 -8.70 -11.26
C SER A 54 2.86 -10.06 -11.20
N LYS A 55 2.10 -11.12 -10.90
CA LYS A 55 2.62 -12.51 -10.81
C LYS A 55 2.68 -13.24 -12.15
N GLY A 56 2.09 -12.70 -13.22
CA GLY A 56 1.99 -13.36 -14.53
C GLY A 56 2.87 -12.71 -15.61
N ILE A 57 3.27 -13.47 -16.63
CA ILE A 57 3.99 -12.96 -17.80
C ILE A 57 3.05 -12.06 -18.59
N ARG A 58 3.20 -10.73 -18.41
CA ARG A 58 2.50 -9.72 -19.21
C ARG A 58 3.56 -8.87 -19.91
N ILE A 59 3.64 -9.00 -21.24
CA ILE A 59 4.67 -8.37 -22.07
C ILE A 59 4.60 -6.83 -22.04
N ILE A 60 3.46 -6.22 -21.62
CA ILE A 60 3.24 -4.76 -21.70
C ILE A 60 2.21 -4.20 -20.68
N THR A 61 2.16 -4.69 -19.43
CA THR A 61 1.33 -4.02 -18.40
C THR A 61 2.09 -3.77 -17.11
N LEU A 62 2.77 -2.63 -17.02
CA LEU A 62 3.21 -2.06 -15.74
C LEU A 62 1.99 -1.37 -15.13
N ARG A 63 1.53 -1.87 -13.98
CA ARG A 63 0.55 -1.13 -13.18
C ARG A 63 1.30 -0.03 -12.46
N SER A 64 1.08 1.22 -12.86
CA SER A 64 1.75 2.36 -12.23
C SER A 64 1.43 2.40 -10.73
N PRO A 65 2.40 2.80 -9.89
CA PRO A 65 2.16 3.00 -8.46
C PRO A 65 1.02 3.99 -8.23
N LEU A 66 0.20 3.71 -7.23
CA LEU A 66 -0.83 4.62 -6.74
C LEU A 66 -0.32 5.32 -5.49
N TYR A 67 -0.44 6.64 -5.44
CA TYR A 67 -0.02 7.45 -4.29
C TYR A 67 -1.26 7.84 -3.50
N VAL A 68 -1.26 7.56 -2.21
CA VAL A 68 -2.31 7.95 -1.27
C VAL A 68 -1.78 9.08 -0.41
N ARG A 69 -2.36 10.27 -0.54
CA ARG A 69 -1.94 11.48 0.15
C ARG A 69 -3.08 12.20 0.84
N GLY A 70 -2.76 13.21 1.64
CA GLY A 70 -3.76 14.06 2.31
C GLY A 70 -4.10 13.56 3.71
N THR A 71 -5.27 13.93 4.21
CA THR A 71 -5.63 13.62 5.60
C THR A 71 -6.32 12.28 5.75
N PHE A 72 -6.35 11.73 6.96
CA PHE A 72 -7.10 10.50 7.24
C PHE A 72 -8.59 10.61 6.87
N LYS A 73 -9.18 11.80 7.02
CA LYS A 73 -10.57 12.06 6.66
C LYS A 73 -10.80 12.20 5.15
N ASN A 74 -9.81 12.71 4.41
CA ASN A 74 -9.92 12.96 2.99
C ASN A 74 -8.65 12.52 2.25
N PRO A 75 -8.40 11.21 2.13
CA PRO A 75 -7.30 10.69 1.33
C PRO A 75 -7.55 10.99 -0.15
N GLN A 76 -6.47 11.30 -0.88
CA GLN A 76 -6.42 11.57 -2.32
C GLN A 76 -5.53 10.54 -2.99
#